data_AF-A0A1I2PY29-F1
#
_entry.id   AF-A0A1I2PY29-F1
#
_cell.length_a   1.000
_cell.length_b   1.000
_cell.length_c   1.000
_cell.angle_alpha   90.00
_cell.angle_beta   90.00
_cell.angle_gamma   90.00
#
_symmetry.space_group_name_H-M   'P 1'
#
loop_
_entity.id
_entity.type
_entity.pdbx_description
1 polymer ?
#
loop_
_entity_poly.entity_id
_entity_poly.type
_entity_poly.pdbx_seq_one_letter_code
_entity_poly.pdbx_strand_id
1 'polypeptide(L)'
;MFYNDASNWGNPAEWREEKVALKATAEVMELPFEMETFIIMIDELKNDSAALNIIWENTVASLRFEVPTEEKAMASIEKTMNGPGAGDYFAAATYYHDAKKDLEQAYEWVNKSLEMGNPNAFWILRRKSLIAADLGKKEEAIAAAKKSLAEAEKAGNQDYVKMNKDSLKEWGVM
;
A
#
# COMPACT_ATOMS: atom_id res chain seq x y z
N MET A 1 -28.20 9.48 -3.56
CA MET A 1 -27.18 10.36 -4.18
C MET A 1 -26.06 10.53 -3.18
N PHE A 2 -24.80 10.38 -3.60
CA PHE A 2 -23.63 10.54 -2.74
C PHE A 2 -22.87 11.80 -3.13
N TYR A 3 -22.36 12.52 -2.13
CA TYR A 3 -21.58 13.74 -2.27
C TYR A 3 -20.16 13.49 -1.75
N ASN A 4 -19.12 13.91 -2.47
CA ASN A 4 -17.72 13.62 -2.11
C ASN A 4 -17.16 14.53 -0.99
N ASP A 5 -17.98 15.40 -0.41
CA ASP A 5 -17.63 16.28 0.70
C ASP A 5 -18.48 15.97 1.94
N ALA A 6 -17.84 15.29 2.89
CA ALA A 6 -18.44 14.86 4.15
C ALA A 6 -18.31 15.90 5.29
N SER A 7 -17.78 17.11 5.02
CA SER A 7 -17.70 18.18 6.03
C SER A 7 -19.05 18.86 6.30
N ASN A 8 -20.05 18.58 5.45
CA ASN A 8 -21.41 19.12 5.57
C ASN A 8 -22.24 18.27 6.55
N TRP A 9 -22.98 18.91 7.46
CA TRP A 9 -23.85 18.22 8.43
C TRP A 9 -25.26 17.93 7.87
N GLY A 10 -25.35 17.70 6.55
CA GLY A 10 -26.62 17.56 5.81
C GLY A 10 -26.46 17.99 4.35
N ASN A 11 -27.52 18.58 3.77
CA ASN A 11 -27.43 19.18 2.44
C ASN A 11 -26.45 20.38 2.47
N PRO A 12 -25.45 20.46 1.58
CA PRO A 12 -24.52 21.58 1.52
C PRO A 12 -25.24 22.92 1.34
N ALA A 13 -24.75 23.98 1.99
CA ALA A 13 -25.28 25.34 1.80
C ALA A 13 -25.07 25.85 0.37
N GLU A 14 -23.92 25.51 -0.23
CA GLU A 14 -23.64 25.69 -1.66
C GLU A 14 -23.64 24.33 -2.35
N TRP A 15 -24.62 24.08 -3.21
CA TRP A 15 -24.64 22.89 -4.05
C TRP A 15 -23.66 23.02 -5.20
N ARG A 16 -22.75 22.06 -5.32
CA ARG A 16 -21.80 21.95 -6.43
C ARG A 16 -21.96 20.60 -7.11
N GLU A 17 -22.38 20.60 -8.37
CA GLU A 17 -22.66 19.37 -9.11
C GLU A 17 -21.39 18.53 -9.31
N GLU A 18 -20.22 19.17 -9.39
CA GLU A 18 -18.92 18.51 -9.54
C GLU A 18 -18.54 17.65 -8.33
N LYS A 19 -19.22 17.85 -7.20
CA LYS A 19 -19.03 17.08 -5.98
C LYS A 19 -20.01 15.91 -5.84
N VAL A 20 -20.95 15.73 -6.78
CA VAL A 20 -21.80 14.53 -6.81
C VAL A 20 -20.95 13.32 -7.19
N ALA A 21 -20.71 12.44 -6.22
CA ALA A 21 -19.90 11.25 -6.38
C ALA A 21 -20.67 10.11 -7.06
N LEU A 22 -21.97 10.02 -6.80
CA LEU A 22 -22.83 8.97 -7.35
C LEU A 22 -24.29 9.41 -7.36
N LYS A 23 -24.97 9.17 -8.47
CA LYS A 23 -26.43 9.28 -8.60
C LYS A 23 -26.95 7.98 -9.17
N ALA A 24 -28.00 7.44 -8.55
CA ALA A 24 -28.64 6.19 -8.97
C ALA A 24 -30.15 6.35 -8.90
N THR A 25 -30.85 5.59 -9.74
CA THR A 25 -32.32 5.49 -9.75
C THR A 25 -32.68 4.09 -9.27
N ALA A 26 -33.61 4.01 -8.33
CA ALA A 26 -34.14 2.74 -7.82
C ALA A 26 -35.40 2.34 -8.58
N GLU A 27 -35.64 1.04 -8.72
CA GLU A 27 -36.93 0.51 -9.15
C GLU A 27 -37.92 0.64 -7.99
N VAL A 28 -39.17 1.00 -8.27
CA VAL A 28 -40.20 1.20 -7.25
C VAL A 28 -41.36 0.26 -7.50
N MET A 29 -41.80 -0.44 -6.47
CA MET A 29 -42.97 -1.31 -6.51
C MET A 29 -43.87 -1.12 -5.30
N GLU A 30 -45.15 -1.44 -5.48
CA GLU A 30 -46.18 -1.36 -4.44
C GLU A 30 -46.37 -2.74 -3.79
N LEU A 31 -46.43 -2.76 -2.47
CA LEU A 31 -46.66 -3.93 -1.63
C LEU A 31 -48.18 -4.13 -1.43
N PRO A 32 -48.64 -5.38 -1.25
CA PRO A 32 -50.06 -5.67 -1.01
C PRO A 32 -50.50 -5.38 0.45
N PHE A 33 -49.64 -4.77 1.27
CA PHE A 33 -49.88 -4.42 2.67
C PHE A 33 -49.03 -3.20 3.05
N GLU A 34 -49.38 -2.56 4.16
CA GLU A 34 -48.70 -1.36 4.67
C GLU A 34 -47.67 -1.70 5.76
N MET A 35 -46.55 -0.97 5.73
CA MET A 35 -45.50 -0.96 6.73
C MET A 35 -45.49 0.39 7.45
N GLU A 36 -45.76 0.37 8.75
CA GLU A 36 -45.78 1.57 9.61
C GLU A 36 -44.38 2.03 10.06
N THR A 37 -43.36 1.21 9.81
CA THR A 37 -41.97 1.52 10.16
C THR A 37 -41.17 1.76 8.89
N PHE A 38 -40.41 2.86 8.86
CA PHE A 38 -39.47 3.14 7.79
C PHE A 38 -38.29 2.17 7.87
N ILE A 39 -38.10 1.36 6.83
CA ILE A 39 -37.09 0.30 6.78
C ILE A 39 -36.06 0.62 5.71
N ILE A 40 -34.79 0.60 6.11
CA ILE A 40 -33.67 0.50 5.18
C ILE A 40 -33.07 -0.89 5.37
N MET A 41 -33.08 -1.69 4.32
CA MET A 41 -32.64 -3.08 4.34
C MET A 41 -31.59 -3.31 3.26
N ILE A 42 -30.56 -4.09 3.58
CA ILE A 42 -29.65 -4.67 2.60
C ILE A 42 -29.92 -6.17 2.58
N ASP A 43 -30.33 -6.69 1.44
CA ASP A 43 -30.62 -8.11 1.23
C ASP A 43 -30.01 -8.65 -0.08
N GLU A 44 -30.44 -9.84 -0.51
CA GLU A 44 -29.92 -10.53 -1.69
C GLU A 44 -28.39 -10.60 -1.76
N LEU A 45 -27.75 -10.80 -0.60
CA LEU A 45 -26.30 -10.80 -0.47
C LEU A 45 -25.67 -11.87 -1.36
N LYS A 46 -24.79 -11.43 -2.24
CA LYS A 46 -23.85 -12.24 -3.01
C LYS A 46 -22.42 -11.82 -2.66
N ASN A 47 -21.43 -12.54 -3.18
CA ASN A 47 -20.02 -12.22 -2.95
C ASN A 47 -19.64 -10.82 -3.45
N ASP A 48 -20.29 -10.35 -4.51
CA ASP A 48 -19.95 -9.15 -5.27
C ASP A 48 -21.11 -8.17 -5.40
N SER A 49 -22.28 -8.45 -4.80
CA SER A 49 -23.46 -7.62 -4.96
C SER A 49 -24.47 -7.79 -3.83
N ALA A 50 -25.36 -6.82 -3.70
CA ALA A 50 -26.51 -6.86 -2.82
C ALA A 50 -27.61 -5.93 -3.35
N ALA A 51 -28.79 -5.95 -2.75
CA ALA A 51 -29.84 -4.97 -3.01
C ALA A 51 -30.08 -4.10 -1.77
N LEU A 52 -30.20 -2.79 -2.00
CA LEU A 52 -30.62 -1.81 -1.01
C LEU A 52 -32.11 -1.55 -1.22
N ASN A 53 -32.91 -1.84 -0.20
CA ASN A 53 -34.34 -1.61 -0.20
C ASN A 53 -34.70 -0.54 0.82
N ILE A 54 -35.48 0.45 0.37
CA ILE A 54 -36.07 1.47 1.22
C ILE A 54 -37.59 1.26 1.18
N ILE A 55 -38.19 0.95 2.33
CA ILE A 55 -39.61 0.60 2.45
C ILE A 55 -40.31 1.62 3.35
N TRP A 56 -41.44 2.13 2.87
CA TRP A 56 -42.34 3.00 3.63
C TRP A 56 -43.78 2.79 3.18
N GLU A 57 -44.71 2.68 4.13
CA GLU A 57 -46.12 2.43 3.84
C GLU A 57 -46.26 1.18 2.95
N ASN A 58 -46.83 1.29 1.77
CA ASN A 58 -46.96 0.22 0.81
C ASN A 58 -45.95 0.32 -0.34
N THR A 59 -44.91 1.14 -0.22
CA THR A 59 -43.93 1.36 -1.31
C THR A 59 -42.55 0.81 -0.93
N VAL A 60 -41.91 0.10 -1.86
CA VAL A 60 -40.49 -0.25 -1.76
C VAL A 60 -39.72 0.27 -2.96
N ALA A 61 -38.61 0.95 -2.67
CA ALA A 61 -37.62 1.36 -3.65
C ALA A 61 -36.38 0.47 -3.53
N SER A 62 -36.07 -0.27 -4.58
CA SER A 62 -34.99 -1.27 -4.65
C SER A 62 -33.88 -0.82 -5.57
N LEU A 63 -32.64 -0.84 -5.07
CA LEU A 63 -31.44 -0.54 -5.82
C LEU A 63 -30.43 -1.68 -5.68
N ARG A 64 -30.21 -2.42 -6.77
CA ARG A 64 -29.12 -3.40 -6.82
C ARG A 64 -27.77 -2.69 -6.99
N PHE A 65 -26.77 -3.11 -6.23
CA PHE A 65 -25.42 -2.58 -6.32
C PHE A 65 -24.38 -3.70 -6.31
N GLU A 66 -23.23 -3.41 -6.92
CA GLU A 66 -22.07 -4.29 -6.97
C GLU A 66 -20.92 -3.72 -6.12
N VAL A 67 -20.03 -4.59 -5.67
CA VAL A 67 -18.82 -4.28 -4.92
C VAL A 67 -17.62 -5.03 -5.53
N PRO A 68 -16.41 -4.44 -5.55
CA PRO A 68 -15.24 -5.03 -6.21
C PRO A 68 -14.58 -6.12 -5.33
N THR A 69 -15.36 -7.11 -4.89
CA THR A 69 -14.87 -8.17 -3.99
C THR A 69 -13.88 -9.08 -4.70
N GLU A 70 -14.18 -9.51 -5.93
CA GLU A 70 -13.30 -10.41 -6.69
C GLU A 70 -11.91 -9.81 -6.91
N GLU A 71 -11.84 -8.56 -7.40
CA GLU A 71 -10.58 -7.85 -7.61
C GLU A 71 -9.74 -7.79 -6.32
N LYS A 72 -10.36 -7.43 -5.20
CA LYS A 72 -9.67 -7.34 -3.91
C LYS A 72 -9.23 -8.70 -3.38
N ALA A 73 -10.08 -9.72 -3.53
CA ALA A 73 -9.79 -11.08 -3.10
C ALA A 73 -8.62 -11.66 -3.91
N MET A 74 -8.65 -11.52 -5.25
CA MET A 74 -7.59 -11.97 -6.14
C MET A 74 -6.28 -11.25 -5.86
N ALA A 75 -6.29 -9.92 -5.71
CA ALA A 75 -5.08 -9.16 -5.36
C ALA A 75 -4.48 -9.60 -4.01
N SER A 76 -5.32 -9.91 -3.02
CA SER A 76 -4.87 -10.44 -1.73
C SER A 76 -4.27 -11.84 -1.84
N ILE A 77 -4.90 -12.72 -2.64
CA ILE A 77 -4.42 -14.08 -2.90
C ILE A 77 -3.08 -14.01 -3.62
N GLU A 78 -2.99 -13.27 -4.71
CA GLU A 78 -1.77 -13.11 -5.49
C GLU A 78 -0.63 -12.57 -4.63
N LYS A 79 -0.88 -11.51 -3.85
CA LYS A 79 0.13 -10.96 -2.93
C LYS A 79 0.65 -12.00 -1.94
N THR A 80 -0.24 -12.84 -1.39
CA THR A 80 0.15 -13.85 -0.40
C THR A 80 0.89 -15.02 -1.05
N MET A 81 0.40 -15.48 -2.20
CA MET A 81 0.94 -16.67 -2.88
C MET A 81 2.21 -16.38 -3.68
N ASN A 82 2.48 -15.11 -4.05
CA ASN A 82 3.72 -14.69 -4.69
C ASN A 82 4.93 -14.65 -3.75
N GLY A 83 4.72 -14.89 -2.45
CA GLY A 83 5.80 -14.93 -1.46
C GLY A 83 6.25 -13.55 -0.98
N PRO A 84 7.44 -13.46 -0.34
CA PRO A 84 7.93 -12.22 0.26
C PRO A 84 8.17 -11.13 -0.80
N GLY A 85 7.78 -9.89 -0.48
CA GLY A 85 8.09 -8.73 -1.31
C GLY A 85 9.49 -8.17 -1.05
N ALA A 86 9.88 -7.19 -1.86
CA ALA A 86 11.16 -6.49 -1.69
C ALA A 86 11.37 -5.91 -0.27
N GLY A 87 10.30 -5.38 0.33
CA GLY A 87 10.32 -4.85 1.70
C GLY A 87 10.56 -5.93 2.76
N ASP A 88 9.97 -7.12 2.59
CA ASP A 88 10.14 -8.25 3.51
C ASP A 88 11.58 -8.75 3.50
N TYR A 89 12.17 -8.88 2.30
CA TYR A 89 13.59 -9.22 2.15
C TYR A 89 14.51 -8.18 2.79
N PHE A 90 14.22 -6.87 2.63
CA PHE A 90 15.01 -5.83 3.27
C PHE A 90 14.91 -5.85 4.79
N ALA A 91 13.71 -6.07 5.33
CA ALA A 91 13.48 -6.17 6.76
C ALA A 91 14.21 -7.38 7.35
N ALA A 92 14.12 -8.53 6.70
CA ALA A 92 14.83 -9.76 7.09
C ALA A 92 16.36 -9.57 7.04
N ALA A 93 16.89 -9.02 5.94
CA ALA A 93 18.32 -8.74 5.80
C ALA A 93 18.83 -7.76 6.86
N THR A 94 18.06 -6.71 7.14
CA THR A 94 18.38 -5.73 8.18
C THR A 94 18.43 -6.39 9.55
N TYR A 95 17.42 -7.19 9.90
CA TYR A 95 17.42 -7.90 11.18
C TYR A 95 18.59 -8.88 11.30
N TYR A 96 18.90 -9.65 10.26
CA TYR A 96 20.04 -10.58 10.28
C TYR A 96 21.38 -9.87 10.44
N HIS A 97 21.55 -8.74 9.76
CA HIS A 97 22.74 -7.91 9.89
C HIS A 97 22.87 -7.29 11.28
N ASP A 98 21.79 -6.70 11.80
CA ASP A 98 21.79 -6.02 13.09
C ASP A 98 21.96 -7.02 14.25
N ALA A 99 21.38 -8.21 14.13
CA ALA A 99 21.50 -9.31 15.08
C ALA A 99 22.74 -10.20 14.87
N LYS A 100 23.63 -9.85 13.94
CA LYS A 100 24.87 -10.61 13.59
C LYS A 100 24.62 -12.12 13.41
N LYS A 101 23.56 -12.45 12.67
CA LYS A 101 23.21 -13.82 12.28
C LYS A 101 24.00 -14.25 11.04
N ASP A 102 23.40 -15.06 10.17
CA ASP A 102 23.98 -15.42 8.89
C ASP A 102 24.07 -14.19 7.97
N LEU A 103 25.27 -13.63 7.88
CA LEU A 103 25.53 -12.43 7.08
C LEU A 103 25.53 -12.71 5.58
N GLU A 104 25.87 -13.93 5.14
CA GLU A 104 25.76 -14.31 3.73
C GLU A 104 24.28 -14.33 3.32
N GLN A 105 23.42 -14.90 4.16
CA GLN A 105 21.98 -14.86 3.93
C GLN A 105 21.42 -13.44 3.93
N ALA A 106 21.88 -12.58 4.85
CA ALA A 106 21.51 -11.16 4.86
C ALA A 106 21.93 -10.46 3.56
N TYR A 107 23.11 -10.81 3.02
CA TYR A 107 23.63 -10.28 1.77
C TYR A 107 22.80 -10.72 0.57
N GLU A 108 22.38 -11.98 0.52
CA GLU A 108 21.47 -12.47 -0.52
C GLU A 108 20.13 -11.74 -0.48
N TRP A 109 19.52 -11.60 0.69
CA TRP A 109 18.21 -10.97 0.84
C TRP A 109 18.24 -9.46 0.55
N VAL A 110 19.28 -8.73 0.96
CA VAL A 110 19.37 -7.29 0.62
C VAL A 110 19.56 -7.09 -0.88
N ASN A 111 20.25 -8.01 -1.57
CA ASN A 111 20.34 -8.01 -3.03
C ASN A 111 18.99 -8.34 -3.67
N LYS A 112 18.27 -9.34 -3.16
CA LYS A 112 16.93 -9.70 -3.64
C LYS A 112 15.94 -8.56 -3.50
N SER A 113 16.02 -7.82 -2.39
CA SER A 113 15.22 -6.61 -2.17
C SER A 113 15.46 -5.53 -3.23
N LEU A 114 16.73 -5.28 -3.60
CA LEU A 114 17.08 -4.33 -4.66
C LEU A 114 16.63 -4.79 -6.04
N GLU A 115 16.73 -6.09 -6.32
CA GLU A 115 16.31 -6.70 -7.59
C GLU A 115 14.79 -6.63 -7.79
N MET A 116 14.02 -6.95 -6.74
CA MET A 116 12.55 -6.95 -6.77
C MET A 116 11.96 -5.55 -6.61
N GLY A 117 12.67 -4.64 -5.96
CA GLY A 117 12.21 -3.31 -5.62
C GLY A 117 12.89 -2.23 -6.46
N ASN A 118 13.30 -1.15 -5.79
CA ASN A 118 14.02 -0.06 -6.42
C ASN A 118 15.55 -0.30 -6.31
N PRO A 119 16.27 -0.57 -7.42
CA PRO A 119 17.72 -0.81 -7.39
C PRO A 119 18.54 0.44 -7.01
N ASN A 120 17.90 1.61 -6.93
CA ASN A 120 18.49 2.89 -6.55
C ASN A 120 18.04 3.37 -5.16
N ALA A 121 17.34 2.54 -4.38
CA ALA A 121 17.00 2.86 -3.00
C ALA A 121 18.26 3.03 -2.14
N PHE A 122 18.67 4.28 -1.90
CA PHE A 122 19.94 4.59 -1.24
C PHE A 122 20.07 3.95 0.15
N TRP A 123 18.98 3.80 0.90
CA TRP A 123 18.99 3.17 2.23
C TRP A 123 19.24 1.65 2.17
N ILE A 124 18.73 0.98 1.13
CA ILE A 124 18.96 -0.46 0.91
C ILE A 124 20.38 -0.68 0.40
N LEU A 125 20.86 0.17 -0.51
CA LEU A 125 22.25 0.17 -0.97
C LEU A 125 23.24 0.41 0.18
N ARG A 126 22.91 1.29 1.12
CA ARG A 126 23.69 1.52 2.34
C ARG A 126 23.75 0.26 3.20
N ARG A 127 22.61 -0.41 3.43
CA ARG A 127 22.57 -1.67 4.18
C ARG A 127 23.40 -2.76 3.49
N LYS A 128 23.27 -2.90 2.16
CA LYS A 128 24.10 -3.81 1.36
C LYS A 128 25.59 -3.53 1.56
N SER A 129 25.99 -2.26 1.53
CA SER A 129 27.36 -1.84 1.75
C SER A 129 27.90 -2.25 3.11
N LEU A 130 27.12 -2.07 4.18
CA LEU A 130 27.50 -2.48 5.54
C LEU A 130 27.63 -4.00 5.66
N ILE A 131 26.65 -4.76 5.16
CA ILE A 131 26.70 -6.22 5.18
C ILE A 131 27.92 -6.74 4.42
N ALA A 132 28.21 -6.19 3.24
CA ALA A 132 29.39 -6.56 2.46
C ALA A 132 30.69 -6.26 3.21
N ALA A 133 30.76 -5.13 3.91
CA ALA A 133 31.94 -4.77 4.70
C ALA A 133 32.17 -5.77 5.85
N ASP A 134 31.12 -6.16 6.57
CA ASP A 134 31.18 -7.14 7.66
C ASP A 134 31.55 -8.55 7.15
N LEU A 135 31.19 -8.88 5.91
CA LEU A 135 31.63 -10.11 5.22
C LEU A 135 33.06 -10.04 4.65
N GLY A 136 33.75 -8.91 4.78
CA GLY A 136 35.07 -8.70 4.18
C GLY A 136 35.07 -8.48 2.66
N LYS A 137 33.90 -8.34 2.04
CA LYS A 137 33.70 -8.08 0.60
C LYS A 137 33.95 -6.60 0.29
N LYS A 138 35.19 -6.14 0.45
CA LYS A 138 35.57 -4.72 0.43
C LYS A 138 35.17 -4.00 -0.86
N GLU A 139 35.41 -4.61 -2.03
CA GLU A 139 35.08 -3.99 -3.33
C GLU A 139 33.57 -3.78 -3.48
N GLU A 140 32.78 -4.79 -3.12
CA GLU A 140 31.33 -4.73 -3.17
C GLU A 140 30.76 -3.71 -2.18
N ALA A 141 31.33 -3.63 -0.98
CA ALA A 141 30.97 -2.64 0.03
C ALA A 141 31.17 -1.21 -0.47
N ILE A 142 32.32 -0.94 -1.09
CA ILE A 142 32.66 0.37 -1.65
C ILE A 142 31.75 0.71 -2.83
N ALA A 143 31.50 -0.23 -3.74
CA ALA A 143 30.62 -0.02 -4.88
C ALA A 143 29.19 0.34 -4.43
N ALA A 144 28.65 -0.40 -3.45
CA ALA A 144 27.33 -0.13 -2.88
C ALA A 144 27.26 1.21 -2.14
N ALA A 145 28.30 1.58 -1.37
CA ALA A 145 28.38 2.88 -0.69
C ALA A 145 28.44 4.06 -1.69
N LYS A 146 29.24 3.95 -2.75
CA LYS A 146 29.31 4.98 -3.80
C LYS A 146 27.97 5.17 -4.52
N LYS A 147 27.29 4.07 -4.82
CA LYS A 147 25.94 4.14 -5.41
C LYS A 147 24.92 4.74 -4.44
N SER A 148 24.93 4.30 -3.18
CA SER A 148 24.09 4.87 -2.13
C SER A 148 24.31 6.36 -1.96
N LEU A 149 25.57 6.81 -1.95
CA LEU A 149 25.93 8.22 -1.87
C LEU A 149 25.32 9.03 -3.02
N ALA A 150 25.53 8.60 -4.27
CA ALA A 150 25.02 9.31 -5.44
C ALA A 150 23.48 9.44 -5.42
N GLU A 151 22.77 8.38 -5.04
CA GLU A 151 21.30 8.40 -4.95
C GLU A 151 20.80 9.22 -3.74
N ALA A 152 21.53 9.22 -2.63
CA ALA A 152 21.22 10.08 -1.48
C ALA A 152 21.43 11.57 -1.79
N GLU A 153 22.48 11.92 -2.54
CA GLU A 153 22.74 13.29 -3.01
C GLU A 153 21.61 13.78 -3.94
N LYS A 154 21.17 12.95 -4.89
CA LYS A 154 20.02 13.25 -5.76
C LYS A 154 18.72 13.44 -4.96
N ALA A 155 18.52 12.63 -3.92
CA ALA A 155 17.35 12.72 -3.05
C ALA A 155 17.45 13.86 -2.01
N GLY A 156 18.56 14.59 -1.94
CA GLY A 156 18.78 15.65 -0.96
C GLY A 156 18.92 15.17 0.49
N ASN A 157 19.16 13.88 0.73
CA ASN A 157 19.19 13.30 2.08
C ASN A 157 20.60 13.36 2.69
N GLN A 158 20.86 14.40 3.48
CA GLN A 158 22.20 14.68 4.02
C GLN A 158 22.70 13.63 5.04
N ASP A 159 21.80 12.97 5.76
CA ASP A 159 22.19 11.95 6.74
C ASP A 159 22.86 10.75 6.06
N TYR A 160 22.24 10.25 4.98
CA TYR A 160 22.82 9.16 4.20
C TYR A 160 24.06 9.60 3.42
N VAL A 161 24.12 10.85 2.96
CA VAL A 161 25.35 11.41 2.36
C VAL A 161 26.50 11.33 3.37
N LYS A 162 26.28 11.82 4.60
CA LYS A 162 27.29 11.78 5.66
C LYS A 162 27.70 10.35 5.99
N MET A 163 26.74 9.45 6.25
CA MET A 163 27.01 8.05 6.61
C MET A 163 27.83 7.32 5.54
N ASN A 164 27.54 7.55 4.25
CA ASN A 164 28.30 6.92 3.18
C ASN A 164 29.70 7.51 3.05
N LYS A 165 29.86 8.84 3.15
CA LYS A 165 31.17 9.50 3.13
C LYS A 165 32.06 9.03 4.29
N ASP A 166 31.48 8.91 5.48
CA ASP A 166 32.19 8.44 6.67
C ASP A 166 32.75 7.02 6.45
N SER A 167 31.93 6.07 5.97
CA SER A 167 32.40 4.72 5.64
C SER A 167 33.44 4.69 4.51
N LEU A 168 33.26 5.46 3.44
CA LEU A 168 34.22 5.51 2.33
C LEU A 168 35.58 6.08 2.76
N LYS A 169 35.58 7.09 3.64
CA LYS A 169 36.78 7.67 4.24
C LYS A 169 37.47 6.67 5.17
N GLU A 170 36.70 5.98 6.02
CA GLU A 170 37.21 4.92 6.89
C GLU A 170 37.91 3.81 6.08
N TRP A 171 37.38 3.47 4.90
CA TRP A 171 37.97 2.45 4.02
C TRP A 171 39.11 2.96 3.13
N GLY A 172 39.43 4.26 3.21
CA GLY A 172 40.56 4.90 2.50
C GLY A 172 40.34 5.13 1.01
N VAL A 173 39.09 5.28 0.57
CA VAL A 173 38.72 5.42 -0.86
C VAL A 173 38.01 6.73 -1.18
N MET A 174 38.04 7.67 -0.23
CA MET A 174 37.60 9.07 -0.31
C MET A 174 38.49 9.90 0.60
#